data_AF-A0A392TET1-F1
#
_entry.id   AF-A0A392TET1-F1
#
_cell.length_a   1.000
_cell.length_b   1.000
_cell.length_c   1.000
_cell.angle_alpha   90.00
_cell.angle_beta   90.00
_cell.angle_gamma   90.00
#
_symmetry.space_group_name_H-M   'P 1'
#
loop_
_entity.id
_entity.type
_entity.pdbx_description
1 polymer ?
#
loop_
_entity_poly.entity_id
_entity_poly.type
_entity_poly.pdbx_seq_one_letter_code
_entity_poly.pdbx_strand_id
1 'polypeptide(L)' 'MGKQKFHINIVVIGHVDSGKSTITGHLIYKLGGIDKRVIERIEKEAAEMYKHAWVLDKLKAEHET' A
#
# COMPACT_ATOMS: atom_id res chain seq x y z
N MET A 1 -12.62 15.46 -19.95
CA MET A 1 -11.84 16.34 -19.05
C MET A 1 -11.65 15.62 -17.73
N GLY A 2 -10.44 15.15 -17.44
CA GLY A 2 -10.15 14.55 -16.13
C GLY A 2 -10.28 15.61 -15.05
N LYS A 3 -11.16 15.40 -14.07
CA LYS A 3 -11.29 16.30 -12.91
C LYS A 3 -9.91 16.39 -12.24
N GLN A 4 -9.45 17.63 -12.03
CA GLN A 4 -8.24 17.91 -11.25
C GLN A 4 -8.40 17.24 -9.88
N LYS A 5 -7.57 16.25 -9.56
CA LYS A 5 -7.60 15.59 -8.26
C LYS A 5 -6.85 16.49 -7.27
N PHE A 6 -7.48 16.82 -6.15
CA PHE A 6 -6.81 17.52 -5.07
C PHE A 6 -5.76 16.62 -4.42
N HIS A 7 -4.56 17.14 -4.26
CA HIS A 7 -3.50 16.46 -3.51
C HIS A 7 -3.77 16.58 -2.02
N ILE A 8 -3.74 15.46 -1.32
CA ILE A 8 -3.97 15.36 0.12
C ILE A 8 -2.87 14.48 0.70
N ASN A 9 -2.28 14.90 1.83
CA ASN A 9 -1.33 14.11 2.59
C ASN A 9 -2.05 13.49 3.79
N ILE A 10 -1.86 12.18 4.02
CA ILE A 10 -2.51 11.42 5.09
C ILE A 10 -1.44 10.75 5.94
N VAL A 11 -1.59 10.79 7.27
CA VAL A 11 -0.74 10.09 8.23
C VAL A 11 -1.62 9.18 9.10
N VAL A 12 -1.20 7.91 9.26
CA VAL A 12 -1.91 6.90 10.08
C VAL A 12 -1.09 6.59 11.33
N ILE A 13 -1.66 6.83 12.52
CA ILE A 13 -1.01 6.64 13.83
C ILE A 13 -1.75 5.63 14.71
N GLY A 14 -1.06 5.03 15.68
CA GLY A 14 -1.62 4.03 16.60
C GLY A 14 -0.58 3.00 17.08
N HIS A 15 -0.99 2.10 17.98
CA HIS A 15 -0.11 1.10 18.62
C HIS A 15 0.50 0.13 17.59
N VAL A 16 1.69 -0.44 17.89
CA VAL A 16 2.48 -1.25 16.94
C VAL A 16 1.66 -2.39 16.34
N ASP A 17 0.85 -3.07 17.16
CA ASP A 17 0.03 -4.22 16.76
C ASP A 17 -1.37 -3.86 16.23
N SER A 18 -1.70 -2.57 16.09
CA SER A 18 -3.03 -2.16 15.61
C SER A 18 -3.25 -2.38 14.10
N GLY A 19 -2.31 -3.01 13.39
CA GLY A 19 -2.49 -3.35 11.97
C GLY A 19 -2.56 -2.14 11.03
N LYS A 20 -1.92 -1.02 11.39
CA LYS A 20 -1.92 0.24 10.61
C LYS A 20 -1.44 0.03 9.17
N SER A 21 -0.38 -0.76 8.98
CA SER A 21 0.16 -1.08 7.66
C SER A 21 -0.82 -1.93 6.84
N THR A 22 -1.52 -2.87 7.49
CA THR A 22 -2.54 -3.71 6.86
C THR A 22 -3.69 -2.88 6.30
N ILE A 23 -4.24 -1.94 7.09
CA ILE A 23 -5.36 -1.10 6.63
C ILE A 23 -4.93 -0.06 5.59
N THR A 24 -3.72 0.48 5.73
CA THR A 24 -3.16 1.44 4.76
C THR A 24 -2.91 0.76 3.41
N GLY A 25 -2.33 -0.45 3.40
CA GLY A 25 -2.16 -1.24 2.19
C GLY A 25 -3.49 -1.59 1.53
N HIS A 26 -4.50 -1.99 2.32
CA HIS A 26 -5.86 -2.29 1.81
C HIS A 26 -6.54 -1.07 1.20
N LEU A 27 -6.35 0.11 1.79
CA LEU A 27 -6.91 1.36 1.28
C LEU A 27 -6.31 1.70 -0.09
N ILE A 28 -4.99 1.61 -0.23
CA ILE A 28 -4.30 1.90 -1.49
C ILE A 28 -4.70 0.89 -2.58
N TYR A 29 -4.81 -0.39 -2.21
CA TYR A 29 -5.29 -1.45 -3.09
C TYR A 29 -6.69 -1.18 -3.62
N LYS A 30 -7.66 -0.88 -2.73
CA LYS A 30 -9.05 -0.60 -3.13
C LYS A 30 -9.24 0.68 -3.91
N LEU A 31 -8.48 1.73 -3.59
CA LEU A 31 -8.60 3.03 -4.25
C LEU A 31 -7.91 3.09 -5.62
N GLY A 32 -7.27 2.00 -6.06
CA GLY A 32 -6.61 1.93 -7.35
C GLY A 32 -5.45 2.92 -7.48
N GLY A 33 -4.81 3.26 -6.35
CA GLY A 33 -3.67 4.18 -6.31
C GLY A 33 -2.38 3.59 -6.85
N ILE A 34 -2.37 2.28 -7.13
CA ILE A 34 -1.23 1.52 -7.64
C ILE A 34 -1.64 0.82 -8.94
N ASP A 35 -0.72 0.78 -9.91
CA ASP A 35 -0.89 0.06 -11.18
C ASP A 35 -1.17 -1.43 -10.92
N LYS A 36 -2.12 -1.99 -11.66
CA LYS A 36 -2.52 -3.41 -11.53
C LYS A 36 -1.35 -4.38 -11.67
N ARG A 37 -0.33 -4.07 -12.49
CA ARG A 37 0.86 -4.92 -12.65
C ARG A 37 1.68 -5.02 -11.36
N VAL A 38 1.79 -3.89 -10.65
CA VAL A 38 2.49 -3.82 -9.37
C VAL A 38 1.69 -4.58 -8.31
N ILE A 39 0.36 -4.44 -8.33
CA ILE A 39 -0.54 -5.22 -7.47
C ILE A 39 -0.36 -6.73 -7.70
N GLU A 40 -0.42 -7.20 -8.95
CA GLU A 40 -0.27 -8.64 -9.27
C GLU A 40 1.09 -9.20 -8.84
N ARG A 41 2.17 -8.42 -9.01
CA ARG A 41 3.51 -8.78 -8.52
C ARG A 41 3.53 -8.92 -7.00
N ILE A 42 2.96 -7.92 -6.30
CA ILE A 42 2.85 -7.94 -4.83
C ILE A 42 1.98 -9.11 -4.36
N GLU A 43 0.85 -9.38 -5.02
CA GLU A 43 -0.03 -10.49 -4.64
C GLU A 43 0.64 -11.85 -4.79
N LYS A 44 1.51 -12.01 -5.80
CA LYS A 44 2.27 -13.24 -6.03
C LYS A 44 3.36 -13.43 -4.98
N GLU A 45 4.09 -12.38 -4.63
CA GLU A 45 5.15 -12.45 -3.60
C GLU A 45 4.57 -12.54 -2.17
N ALA A 46 3.43 -11.90 -1.92
CA ALA A 46 2.82 -11.88 -0.59
C ALA A 46 1.82 -13.03 -0.33
N ALA A 47 1.55 -13.87 -1.34
CA ALA A 47 0.89 -15.17 -1.16
C ALA A 47 1.69 -16.11 -0.23
N GLU A 48 3.00 -15.87 -0.07
CA GLU A 48 3.86 -16.64 0.83
C GLU A 48 3.93 -16.08 2.26
N MET A 49 3.52 -14.82 2.52
CA MET A 49 3.81 -14.19 3.83
C MET A 49 2.93 -13.00 4.28
N TYR A 50 1.61 -13.00 4.01
CA TYR A 50 0.63 -11.95 4.37
C TYR A 50 0.54 -10.76 3.39
N LYS A 51 -0.46 -10.83 2.50
CA LYS A 51 -0.73 -9.96 1.34
C LYS A 51 -0.68 -8.42 1.50
N HIS A 52 -0.89 -7.86 2.70
CA HIS A 52 -1.27 -6.44 2.83
C HIS A 52 -0.21 -5.57 3.52
N ALA A 53 0.51 -6.10 4.50
CA ALA A 53 1.63 -5.38 5.12
C ALA A 53 2.82 -5.26 4.15
N TRP A 54 3.01 -6.31 3.36
CA TRP A 54 4.12 -6.44 2.42
C TRP A 54 4.15 -5.35 1.32
N VAL A 55 2.99 -4.87 0.86
CA VAL A 55 2.87 -3.77 -0.12
C VAL A 55 3.66 -2.54 0.35
N LEU A 56 3.50 -2.18 1.63
CA LEU A 56 4.15 -1.00 2.20
C LEU A 56 5.61 -1.28 2.53
N ASP A 57 5.94 -2.47 3.02
CA ASP A 57 7.31 -2.85 3.35
C ASP A 57 8.22 -2.87 2.11
N LYS A 58 7.71 -3.32 0.95
CA LYS A 58 8.45 -3.28 -0.32
C LYS A 58 8.61 -1.90 -0.90
N LEU A 59 7.55 -1.08 -0.87
CA LEU A 59 7.66 0.31 -1.31
C LEU A 59 8.66 1.10 -0.46
N LYS A 60 8.73 0.81 0.85
CA LYS A 60 9.73 1.40 1.74
C LYS A 60 11.15 0.93 1.39
N ALA A 61 11.33 -0.37 1.15
CA ALA A 61 12.65 -0.94 0.82
C ALA A 61 13.21 -0.43 -0.52
N GLU A 62 12.36 -0.21 -1.54
CA GLU A 62 12.81 0.34 -2.84
C GLU A 62 13.25 1.82 -2.76
N HIS A 63 12.86 2.55 -1.72
CA HIS A 63 13.21 3.98 -1.53
C HIS A 63 14.44 4.21 -0.63
N GLU A 64 14.91 3.19 0.10
CA GLU A 64 16.06 3.28 1.02
C GLU A 64 17.40 2.81 0.39
N THR A 65 17.39 2.27 -0.84
CA THR A 65 18.58 1.98 -1.67
C THR A 65 18.77 3.01 -2.76
#